data_AF-A0A973IF25-F1
#
_entry.id   AF-A0A973IF25-F1
#
_cell.length_a   1.000
_cell.length_b   1.000
_cell.length_c   1.000
_cell.angle_alpha   90.00
_cell.angle_beta   90.00
_cell.angle_gamma   90.00
#
_symmetry.space_group_name_H-M   'P 1'
#
loop_
_entity.id
_entity.type
_entity.pdbx_description
1 polymer ?
#
loop_
_entity_poly.entity_id
_entity_poly.type
_entity_poly.pdbx_seq_one_letter_code
_entity_poly.pdbx_strand_id
1 'polypeptide(L)'
;MDSRFPFVDWFRHSSPYVNAHRGKTFVILVEGEAMVSARRGQLLQDLALVHTLGVRVVLVYGIRPQVSAALETVDIEPVRIDGRWVADREIMDHVERIAATHRLELEAQLSLGLPNTPLHGVELTAVSGNLVTAKPLGVRGGVDFDHSGEVRRVRSQAIESLLAGGNLVILPPLGYSRTGEVFDLDASEIAQHVAVSLKADKLILLGESAGLHDDSGQLQRQLTPDEADILRERASPGSELSRHLSAACGAARHGVGRTHLLSWRDHDALLGELFTRDGVGTMITQNRYELLRQAVLDDVGGLLALLKPLEASGMLVARTRERLEHEIEDYVVIDRDGMAIGCAALHGYAEAKMGELACLAVHTDYRRGTRGETLLAEIERRARRRGFTQLFALTTHTTHWFVERGFSLATPEALPDLKRETYNQARRSKVLLKSL
;
A
#
# COMPACT_ATOMS: atom_id res chain seq x y z
N MET A 1 -25.18 9.62 7.87
CA MET A 1 -26.10 8.48 8.07
C MET A 1 -25.95 8.06 9.51
N ASP A 2 -26.97 8.30 10.32
CA ASP A 2 -26.98 7.98 11.75
C ASP A 2 -27.60 6.58 11.88
N SER A 3 -26.76 5.54 11.78
CA SER A 3 -27.22 4.16 11.90
C SER A 3 -27.24 3.77 13.37
N ARG A 4 -28.28 3.02 13.78
CA ARG A 4 -28.45 2.52 15.15
C ARG A 4 -27.25 1.69 15.64
N PHE A 5 -26.43 1.18 14.72
CA PHE A 5 -25.24 0.38 15.02
C PHE A 5 -24.09 0.76 14.06
N PRO A 6 -23.29 1.80 14.37
CA PRO A 6 -22.17 2.25 13.54
C PRO A 6 -21.18 1.11 13.20
N PHE A 7 -21.04 0.14 14.12
CA PHE A 7 -20.25 -1.08 13.91
C PHE A 7 -20.70 -1.93 12.71
N VAL A 8 -22.01 -2.04 12.46
CA VAL A 8 -22.53 -2.87 11.36
C VAL A 8 -22.13 -2.31 10.01
N ASP A 9 -22.16 -0.99 9.86
CA ASP A 9 -21.74 -0.34 8.62
C ASP A 9 -20.23 -0.45 8.45
N TRP A 10 -19.45 -0.24 9.51
CA TRP A 10 -18.00 -0.48 9.49
C TRP A 10 -17.66 -1.90 9.06
N PHE A 11 -18.33 -2.91 9.63
CA PHE A 11 -18.09 -4.32 9.30
C PHE A 11 -18.44 -4.65 7.83
N ARG A 12 -19.54 -4.09 7.31
CA ARG A 12 -19.88 -4.22 5.88
C ARG A 12 -18.84 -3.55 4.99
N HIS A 13 -18.32 -2.40 5.39
CA HIS A 13 -17.28 -1.68 4.66
C HIS A 13 -15.91 -2.37 4.73
N SER A 14 -15.60 -3.12 5.79
CA SER A 14 -14.35 -3.86 5.92
C SER A 14 -14.37 -5.22 5.21
N SER A 15 -15.54 -5.82 4.98
CA SER A 15 -15.69 -7.14 4.35
C SER A 15 -14.99 -7.30 2.99
N PRO A 16 -15.02 -6.33 2.05
CA PRO A 16 -14.25 -6.42 0.80
C PRO A 16 -12.74 -6.59 1.04
N TYR A 17 -12.18 -5.87 2.03
CA TYR A 17 -10.77 -5.96 2.38
C TYR A 17 -10.43 -7.30 3.03
N VAL A 18 -11.30 -7.82 3.90
CA VAL A 18 -11.15 -9.17 4.47
C VAL A 18 -11.07 -10.23 3.35
N ASN A 19 -11.97 -10.15 2.37
CA ASN A 19 -11.95 -11.08 1.25
C ASN A 19 -10.72 -10.89 0.35
N ALA A 20 -10.28 -9.65 0.13
CA ALA A 20 -9.08 -9.35 -0.67
C ALA A 20 -7.79 -9.86 -0.02
N HIS A 21 -7.71 -9.85 1.32
CA HIS A 21 -6.53 -10.27 2.08
C HIS A 21 -6.51 -11.76 2.40
N ARG A 22 -7.65 -12.47 2.33
CA ARG A 22 -7.70 -13.89 2.63
C ARG A 22 -6.80 -14.71 1.70
N GLY A 23 -5.98 -15.58 2.29
CA GLY A 23 -5.00 -16.42 1.58
C GLY A 23 -3.74 -15.69 1.13
N LYS A 24 -3.67 -14.37 1.34
CA LYS A 24 -2.52 -13.53 0.99
C LYS A 24 -1.40 -13.68 2.00
N THR A 25 -0.16 -13.51 1.55
CA THR A 25 1.03 -13.64 2.39
C THR A 25 1.53 -12.27 2.80
N PHE A 26 1.51 -11.97 4.10
CA PHE A 26 2.07 -10.75 4.67
C PHE A 26 3.32 -11.07 5.49
N VAL A 27 4.39 -10.32 5.23
CA VAL A 27 5.56 -10.27 6.11
C VAL A 27 5.46 -9.01 6.93
N ILE A 28 5.48 -9.14 8.26
CA ILE A 28 5.28 -8.03 9.19
C ILE A 28 6.48 -7.95 10.10
N LEU A 29 7.22 -6.84 10.03
CA LEU A 29 8.27 -6.49 10.98
C LEU A 29 7.68 -5.70 12.14
N VAL A 30 7.98 -6.11 13.36
CA VAL A 30 7.74 -5.36 14.60
C VAL A 30 9.07 -4.99 15.21
N GLU A 31 9.39 -3.69 15.27
CA GLU A 31 10.66 -3.22 15.86
C GLU A 31 10.75 -3.48 17.36
N GLY A 32 11.98 -3.56 17.88
CA GLY A 32 12.23 -3.94 19.28
C GLY A 32 11.61 -2.98 20.29
N GLU A 33 11.51 -1.70 19.93
CA GLU A 33 10.87 -0.63 20.69
C GLU A 33 9.38 -0.93 20.90
N ALA A 34 8.70 -1.47 19.88
CA ALA A 34 7.31 -1.90 20.00
C ALA A 34 7.17 -3.09 20.96
N MET A 35 8.17 -3.98 20.99
CA MET A 35 8.19 -5.20 21.80
C MET A 35 8.38 -4.96 23.30
N VAL A 36 8.88 -3.79 23.70
CA VAL A 36 8.95 -3.35 25.11
C VAL A 36 7.87 -2.35 25.48
N SER A 37 7.11 -1.86 24.49
CA SER A 37 6.06 -0.88 24.73
C SER A 37 4.89 -1.47 25.53
N ALA A 38 4.16 -0.60 26.23
CA ALA A 38 2.88 -0.97 26.87
C ALA A 38 1.83 -1.50 25.88
N ARG A 39 2.06 -1.32 24.57
CA ARG A 39 1.13 -1.67 23.49
C ARG A 39 1.41 -3.05 22.88
N ARG A 40 2.50 -3.71 23.27
CA ARG A 40 2.90 -5.04 22.77
C ARG A 40 1.74 -6.02 22.74
N GLY A 41 0.99 -6.14 23.84
CA GLY A 41 -0.11 -7.10 23.95
C GLY A 41 -1.22 -6.85 22.93
N GLN A 42 -1.57 -5.58 22.71
CA GLN A 42 -2.55 -5.20 21.69
C GLN A 42 -2.03 -5.48 20.28
N LEU A 43 -0.78 -5.11 19.98
CA LEU A 43 -0.20 -5.33 18.65
C LEU A 43 -0.19 -6.82 18.27
N LEU A 44 0.09 -7.70 19.24
CA LEU A 44 0.02 -9.14 19.03
C LEU A 44 -1.41 -9.65 18.84
N GLN A 45 -2.39 -9.06 19.52
CA GLN A 45 -3.81 -9.35 19.27
C GLN A 45 -4.22 -8.93 17.86
N ASP A 46 -3.77 -7.77 17.37
CA ASP A 46 -4.06 -7.31 16.01
C ASP A 46 -3.42 -8.22 14.95
N LEU A 47 -2.16 -8.62 15.16
CA LEU A 47 -1.47 -9.60 14.31
C LEU A 47 -2.18 -10.95 14.26
N ALA A 48 -2.60 -11.43 15.44
CA ALA A 48 -3.34 -12.67 15.56
C ALA A 48 -4.72 -12.55 14.87
N LEU A 49 -5.43 -11.42 15.00
CA LEU A 49 -6.68 -11.17 14.29
C LEU A 49 -6.48 -11.17 12.76
N VAL A 50 -5.41 -10.54 12.26
CA VAL A 50 -5.07 -10.58 10.83
C VAL A 50 -4.88 -12.03 10.37
N HIS A 51 -4.19 -12.85 11.16
CA HIS A 51 -4.02 -14.28 10.87
C HIS A 51 -5.36 -15.04 10.85
N THR A 52 -6.23 -14.83 11.84
CA THR A 52 -7.53 -15.54 11.94
C THR A 52 -8.51 -15.18 10.83
N LEU A 53 -8.38 -13.98 10.25
CA LEU A 53 -9.14 -13.58 9.06
C LEU A 53 -8.69 -14.31 7.77
N GLY A 54 -7.63 -15.11 7.87
CA GLY A 54 -7.14 -16.02 6.82
C GLY A 54 -5.90 -15.50 6.09
N VAL A 55 -5.22 -14.48 6.63
CA VAL A 55 -3.94 -13.99 6.09
C VAL A 55 -2.82 -14.92 6.56
N ARG A 56 -1.91 -15.28 5.66
CA ARG A 56 -0.69 -16.02 5.98
C ARG A 56 0.36 -15.05 6.50
N VAL A 57 0.70 -15.15 7.78
CA VAL A 57 1.57 -14.16 8.46
C VAL A 57 2.95 -14.75 8.72
N VAL A 58 3.98 -14.02 8.28
CA VAL A 58 5.35 -14.17 8.76
C VAL A 58 5.69 -12.96 9.62
N LEU A 59 5.86 -13.18 10.93
CA LEU A 59 6.27 -12.17 11.90
C LEU A 59 7.79 -12.16 12.01
N VAL A 60 8.41 -11.03 11.72
CA VAL A 60 9.81 -10.73 12.04
C VAL A 60 9.82 -9.75 13.20
N TYR A 61 10.71 -9.91 14.17
CA TYR A 61 10.79 -8.99 15.30
C TYR A 61 12.21 -8.47 15.55
N GLY A 62 12.32 -7.25 16.06
CA GLY A 62 13.55 -6.65 16.55
C GLY A 62 13.76 -6.86 18.04
N ILE A 63 15.01 -6.74 18.49
CA ILE A 63 15.40 -6.88 19.91
C ILE A 63 16.43 -5.83 20.37
N ARG A 64 16.71 -4.82 19.54
CA ARG A 64 17.84 -3.91 19.75
C ARG A 64 17.77 -3.19 21.11
N PRO A 65 16.65 -2.57 21.53
CA PRO A 65 16.54 -1.95 22.86
C PRO A 65 16.82 -2.92 24.02
N GLN A 66 16.39 -4.17 23.89
CA GLN A 66 16.51 -5.19 24.93
C GLN A 66 17.94 -5.71 25.06
N VAL A 67 18.65 -5.84 23.93
CA VAL A 67 20.08 -6.14 23.92
C VAL A 67 20.87 -4.99 24.51
N SER A 68 20.59 -3.74 24.11
CA SER A 68 21.23 -2.54 24.69
C SER A 68 21.07 -2.49 26.21
N ALA A 69 19.84 -2.62 26.71
CA ALA A 69 19.59 -2.64 28.15
C ALA A 69 20.34 -3.79 28.85
N ALA A 70 20.40 -4.98 28.25
CA ALA A 70 21.11 -6.10 28.84
C ALA A 70 22.63 -5.90 28.91
N LEU A 71 23.22 -5.17 27.97
CA LEU A 71 24.65 -4.87 27.96
C LEU A 71 24.99 -3.73 28.92
N GLU A 72 24.10 -2.74 29.04
CA GLU A 72 24.21 -1.69 30.07
C GLU A 72 24.24 -2.27 31.49
N THR A 73 23.49 -3.35 31.77
CA THR A 73 23.53 -3.98 33.11
C THR A 73 24.86 -4.64 33.48
N VAL A 74 25.75 -4.84 32.50
CA VAL A 74 27.06 -5.46 32.68
C VAL A 74 28.20 -4.53 32.24
N ASP A 75 27.90 -3.23 32.07
CA ASP A 75 28.87 -2.19 31.68
C ASP A 75 29.62 -2.48 30.36
N ILE A 76 28.97 -3.15 29.41
CA ILE A 76 29.52 -3.38 28.05
C ILE A 76 28.99 -2.29 27.12
N GLU A 77 29.91 -1.47 26.57
CA GLU A 77 29.58 -0.47 25.55
C GLU A 77 29.76 -1.05 24.13
N PRO A 78 28.67 -1.29 23.38
CA PRO A 78 28.80 -1.88 22.06
C PRO A 78 29.18 -0.86 20.99
N VAL A 79 30.10 -1.26 20.12
CA VAL A 79 30.44 -0.48 18.93
C VAL A 79 29.38 -0.71 17.85
N ARG A 80 28.85 0.38 17.30
CA ARG A 80 27.90 0.35 16.17
C ARG A 80 28.41 1.14 14.97
N ILE A 81 28.36 0.52 13.79
CA ILE A 81 28.75 1.12 12.52
C ILE A 81 27.60 0.94 11.54
N ASP A 82 27.11 2.05 10.96
CA ASP A 82 25.95 2.09 10.06
C ASP A 82 24.71 1.35 10.61
N GLY A 83 24.54 1.44 11.92
CA GLY A 83 23.44 0.79 12.63
C GLY A 83 23.63 -0.71 12.87
N ARG A 84 24.70 -1.35 12.39
CA ARG A 84 25.08 -2.73 12.73
C ARG A 84 25.96 -2.75 13.97
N TRP A 85 25.88 -3.83 14.73
CA TRP A 85 26.78 -4.08 15.85
C TRP A 85 28.10 -4.62 15.31
N VAL A 86 29.20 -4.38 16.03
CA VAL A 86 30.36 -5.27 15.97
C VAL A 86 30.07 -6.35 17.01
N ALA A 87 29.49 -7.47 16.58
CA ALA A 87 29.00 -8.50 17.49
C ALA A 87 30.08 -9.56 17.72
N ASP A 88 31.01 -9.29 18.63
CA ASP A 88 31.91 -10.32 19.13
C ASP A 88 31.16 -11.40 19.92
N ARG A 89 31.89 -12.41 20.39
CA ARG A 89 31.30 -13.53 21.13
C ARG A 89 30.55 -13.10 22.39
N GLU A 90 31.06 -12.12 23.12
CA GLU A 90 30.44 -11.63 24.37
C GLU A 90 29.12 -10.93 24.07
N ILE A 91 29.09 -10.02 23.09
CA ILE A 91 27.87 -9.35 22.64
C ILE A 91 26.86 -10.38 22.11
N MET A 92 27.32 -11.37 21.34
CA MET A 92 26.44 -12.40 20.77
C MET A 92 25.77 -13.27 21.82
N ASP A 93 26.42 -13.56 22.96
CA ASP A 93 25.79 -14.33 24.04
C ASP A 93 24.54 -13.61 24.58
N HIS A 94 24.59 -12.28 24.64
CA HIS A 94 23.44 -11.44 25.00
C HIS A 94 22.39 -11.41 23.88
N VAL A 95 22.81 -11.24 22.62
CA VAL A 95 21.91 -11.24 21.46
C VAL A 95 21.11 -12.56 21.39
N GLU A 96 21.78 -13.71 21.47
CA GLU A 96 21.16 -15.03 21.40
C GLU A 96 20.18 -15.26 22.56
N ARG A 97 20.56 -14.92 23.80
CA ARG A 97 19.71 -15.06 24.98
C ARG A 97 18.45 -14.20 24.89
N ILE A 98 18.59 -12.94 24.48
CA ILE A 98 17.46 -12.01 24.34
C ILE A 98 16.55 -12.46 23.20
N ALA A 99 17.10 -12.84 22.04
CA ALA A 99 16.33 -13.39 20.93
C ALA A 99 15.51 -14.61 21.34
N ALA A 100 16.14 -15.57 22.05
CA ALA A 100 15.48 -16.79 22.51
C ALA A 100 14.38 -16.51 23.54
N THR A 101 14.63 -15.60 24.49
CA THR A 101 13.63 -15.18 25.48
C THR A 101 12.41 -14.56 24.79
N HIS A 102 12.61 -13.61 23.89
CA HIS A 102 11.49 -12.96 23.19
C HIS A 102 10.73 -13.92 22.29
N ARG A 103 11.41 -14.88 21.63
CA ARG A 103 10.74 -15.92 20.86
C ARG A 103 9.78 -16.73 21.73
N LEU A 104 10.26 -17.20 22.88
CA LEU A 104 9.46 -17.97 23.84
C LEU A 104 8.25 -17.17 24.34
N GLU A 105 8.44 -15.90 24.68
CA GLU A 105 7.35 -15.04 25.14
C GLU A 105 6.31 -14.79 24.04
N LEU A 106 6.73 -14.61 22.78
CA LEU A 106 5.81 -14.44 21.66
C LEU A 106 4.98 -15.71 21.42
N GLU A 107 5.63 -16.88 21.41
CA GLU A 107 4.96 -18.17 21.29
C GLU A 107 3.92 -18.35 22.42
N ALA A 108 4.28 -17.99 23.67
CA ALA A 108 3.37 -18.03 24.80
C ALA A 108 2.18 -17.06 24.66
N GLN A 109 2.42 -15.81 24.23
CA GLN A 109 1.38 -14.80 24.09
C GLN A 109 0.41 -15.10 22.94
N LEU A 110 0.91 -15.68 21.84
CA LEU A 110 0.08 -16.11 20.71
C LEU A 110 -0.72 -17.38 21.00
N SER A 111 -0.36 -18.12 22.06
CA SER A 111 -1.12 -19.30 22.53
C SER A 111 -2.35 -18.93 23.36
N LEU A 112 -2.54 -17.65 23.72
CA LEU A 112 -3.61 -17.21 24.61
C LEU A 112 -4.95 -17.04 23.88
N GLY A 113 -5.85 -18.01 24.02
CA GLY A 113 -7.27 -17.92 23.63
C GLY A 113 -8.17 -17.34 24.73
N LEU A 114 -7.69 -16.34 25.46
CA LEU A 114 -8.34 -15.85 26.68
C LEU A 114 -9.79 -15.38 26.42
N PRO A 115 -10.74 -15.64 27.36
CA PRO A 115 -12.08 -15.06 27.30
C PRO A 115 -12.03 -13.54 27.13
N ASN A 116 -12.93 -13.00 26.32
CA ASN A 116 -13.03 -11.56 26.00
C ASN A 116 -11.86 -10.97 25.19
N THR A 117 -11.06 -11.80 24.51
CA THR A 117 -10.15 -11.35 23.46
C THR A 117 -10.72 -11.68 22.08
N PRO A 118 -10.30 -10.98 21.00
CA PRO A 118 -10.65 -11.38 19.63
C PRO A 118 -10.21 -12.81 19.27
N LEU A 119 -9.33 -13.41 20.07
CA LEU A 119 -8.76 -14.75 19.89
C LEU A 119 -9.50 -15.82 20.71
N HIS A 120 -10.62 -15.49 21.35
CA HIS A 120 -11.37 -16.46 22.13
C HIS A 120 -11.84 -17.63 21.26
N GLY A 121 -11.45 -18.85 21.65
CA GLY A 121 -11.77 -20.08 20.92
C GLY A 121 -10.96 -20.29 19.64
N VAL A 122 -9.95 -19.45 19.37
CA VAL A 122 -9.04 -19.61 18.25
C VAL A 122 -7.80 -20.36 18.72
N GLU A 123 -7.48 -21.47 18.06
CA GLU A 123 -6.19 -22.12 18.19
C GLU A 123 -5.22 -21.59 17.13
N LEU A 124 -4.14 -20.94 17.58
CA LEU A 124 -3.07 -20.45 16.73
C LEU A 124 -1.83 -21.33 16.92
N THR A 125 -1.24 -21.76 15.82
CA THR A 125 0.06 -22.46 15.86
C THR A 125 1.14 -21.49 15.40
N ALA A 126 2.01 -21.10 16.33
CA ALA A 126 3.20 -20.31 16.05
C ALA A 126 4.41 -21.23 15.85
N VAL A 127 5.17 -21.02 14.78
CA VAL A 127 6.33 -21.86 14.43
C VAL A 127 7.55 -20.99 14.16
N SER A 128 8.69 -21.38 14.73
CA SER A 128 10.01 -20.80 14.44
C SER A 128 11.03 -21.89 14.12
N GLY A 129 12.20 -21.51 13.60
CA GLY A 129 13.27 -22.45 13.30
C GLY A 129 14.38 -21.90 12.41
N ASN A 130 15.21 -22.80 11.88
CA ASN A 130 16.35 -22.48 11.00
C ASN A 130 15.92 -22.15 9.55
N LEU A 131 15.08 -21.13 9.42
CA LEU A 131 14.44 -20.71 8.16
C LEU A 131 15.25 -19.66 7.39
N VAL A 132 16.20 -19.00 8.06
CA VAL A 132 17.11 -18.00 7.49
C VAL A 132 18.55 -18.48 7.57
N THR A 133 19.20 -18.62 6.42
CA THR A 133 20.65 -18.91 6.33
C THR A 133 21.41 -17.60 6.26
N ALA A 134 22.41 -17.43 7.12
CA ALA A 134 23.28 -16.25 7.16
C ALA A 134 24.65 -16.52 6.54
N LYS A 135 25.38 -15.42 6.32
CA LYS A 135 26.82 -15.35 6.07
C LYS A 135 27.40 -14.19 6.89
N PRO A 136 28.69 -14.23 7.28
CA PRO A 136 29.32 -13.10 7.96
C PRO A 136 29.30 -11.84 7.09
N LEU A 137 29.20 -10.67 7.72
CA LEU A 137 29.51 -9.39 7.07
C LEU A 137 30.98 -9.33 6.67
N GLY A 138 31.84 -9.94 7.49
CA GLY A 138 33.30 -9.93 7.35
C GLY A 138 33.90 -8.56 7.68
N VAL A 139 35.11 -8.31 7.17
CA VAL A 139 35.79 -7.03 7.38
C VAL A 139 35.30 -5.99 6.38
N ARG A 140 34.76 -4.86 6.86
CA ARG A 140 34.35 -3.72 6.02
C ARG A 140 34.97 -2.43 6.55
N GLY A 141 35.57 -1.64 5.66
CA GLY A 141 36.23 -0.40 6.04
C GLY A 141 37.34 -0.58 7.09
N GLY A 142 37.96 -1.76 7.14
CA GLY A 142 38.99 -2.10 8.13
C GLY A 142 38.47 -2.57 9.49
N VAL A 143 37.14 -2.64 9.69
CA VAL A 143 36.53 -3.16 10.92
C VAL A 143 36.01 -4.57 10.68
N ASP A 144 36.39 -5.51 11.54
CA ASP A 144 35.82 -6.86 11.58
C ASP A 144 34.51 -6.84 12.35
N PHE A 145 33.45 -7.34 11.73
CA PHE A 145 32.10 -7.38 12.29
C PHE A 145 31.79 -8.69 13.02
N ASP A 146 32.74 -9.63 13.03
CA ASP A 146 32.67 -10.90 13.75
C ASP A 146 31.36 -11.65 13.43
N HIS A 147 30.48 -11.86 14.42
CA HIS A 147 29.21 -12.57 14.24
C HIS A 147 28.05 -11.70 13.75
N SER A 148 28.29 -10.45 13.34
CA SER A 148 27.27 -9.72 12.59
C SER A 148 27.25 -10.19 11.13
N GLY A 149 26.04 -10.46 10.63
CA GLY A 149 25.84 -11.13 9.36
C GLY A 149 24.88 -10.44 8.40
N GLU A 150 24.76 -11.06 7.23
CA GLU A 150 23.76 -10.76 6.22
C GLU A 150 22.97 -12.01 5.85
N VAL A 151 21.73 -11.81 5.38
CA VAL A 151 20.93 -12.90 4.84
C VAL A 151 21.63 -13.46 3.60
N ARG A 152 21.98 -14.75 3.63
CA ARG A 152 22.50 -15.48 2.47
C ARG A 152 21.37 -16.09 1.65
N ARG A 153 20.40 -16.69 2.34
CA ARG A 153 19.27 -17.40 1.72
C ARG A 153 18.12 -17.56 2.69
N VAL A 154 16.90 -17.39 2.20
CA VAL A 154 15.67 -17.77 2.90
C VAL A 154 15.23 -19.16 2.42
N ARG A 155 14.81 -20.03 3.35
CA ARG A 155 14.22 -21.35 3.03
C ARG A 155 12.74 -21.19 2.68
N SER A 156 12.47 -20.48 1.58
CA SER A 156 11.11 -20.10 1.16
C SER A 156 10.14 -21.29 1.10
N GLN A 157 10.52 -22.40 0.46
CA GLN A 157 9.68 -23.61 0.39
C GLN A 157 9.24 -24.15 1.76
N ALA A 158 10.13 -24.09 2.76
CA ALA A 158 9.80 -24.53 4.12
C ALA A 158 8.81 -23.56 4.77
N ILE A 159 9.03 -22.25 4.62
CA ILE A 159 8.12 -21.21 5.12
C ILE A 159 6.75 -21.33 4.44
N GLU A 160 6.70 -21.47 3.11
CA GLU A 160 5.47 -21.66 2.33
C GLU A 160 4.69 -22.89 2.80
N SER A 161 5.36 -24.00 3.10
CA SER A 161 4.72 -25.22 3.61
C SER A 161 4.10 -24.99 4.99
N LEU A 162 4.80 -24.27 5.87
CA LEU A 162 4.28 -23.90 7.20
C LEU A 162 3.04 -22.99 7.07
N LEU A 163 3.12 -21.95 6.23
CA LEU A 163 2.01 -21.03 5.97
C LEU A 163 0.80 -21.74 5.32
N ALA A 164 1.05 -22.70 4.42
CA ALA A 164 -0.01 -23.50 3.80
C ALA A 164 -0.72 -24.40 4.82
N GLY A 165 -0.01 -24.85 5.86
CA GLY A 165 -0.57 -25.57 7.00
C GLY A 165 -1.32 -24.69 8.02
N GLY A 166 -1.49 -23.39 7.75
CA GLY A 166 -2.20 -22.47 8.65
C GLY A 166 -1.37 -22.01 9.86
N ASN A 167 -0.04 -22.15 9.79
CA ASN A 167 0.85 -21.72 10.86
C ASN A 167 1.23 -20.24 10.70
N LEU A 168 1.38 -19.54 11.82
CA LEU A 168 2.05 -18.24 11.89
C LEU A 168 3.56 -18.48 12.05
N VAL A 169 4.38 -17.95 11.14
CA VAL A 169 5.83 -18.14 11.18
C VAL A 169 6.50 -16.98 11.91
N ILE A 170 7.31 -17.27 12.93
CA ILE A 170 8.04 -16.28 13.73
C ILE A 170 9.54 -16.37 13.40
N LEU A 171 10.14 -15.26 13.01
CA LEU A 171 11.55 -15.15 12.66
C LEU A 171 12.28 -14.20 13.64
N PRO A 172 13.25 -14.70 14.43
CA PRO A 172 14.14 -13.85 15.21
C PRO A 172 15.07 -13.04 14.29
N PRO A 173 15.73 -11.98 14.80
CA PRO A 173 16.77 -11.24 14.09
C PRO A 173 18.11 -12.03 14.07
N LEU A 174 18.03 -13.32 13.78
CA LEU A 174 19.14 -14.26 13.75
C LEU A 174 19.16 -15.04 12.44
N GLY A 175 20.34 -15.47 12.01
CA GLY A 175 20.48 -16.44 10.94
C GLY A 175 21.61 -17.42 11.19
N TYR A 176 21.54 -18.56 10.51
CA TYR A 176 22.40 -19.71 10.78
C TYR A 176 23.32 -19.98 9.59
N SER A 177 24.59 -20.28 9.83
CA SER A 177 25.49 -20.75 8.79
C SER A 177 25.35 -22.27 8.57
N ARG A 178 26.04 -22.77 7.54
CA ARG A 178 26.15 -24.22 7.30
C ARG A 178 27.15 -24.91 8.24
N THR A 179 27.99 -24.13 8.91
CA THR A 179 28.98 -24.58 9.90
C THR A 179 28.40 -24.65 11.30
N GLY A 180 27.15 -24.21 11.51
CA GLY A 180 26.46 -24.25 12.80
C GLY A 180 26.60 -22.97 13.64
N GLU A 181 27.15 -21.90 13.06
CA GLU A 181 27.29 -20.61 13.72
C GLU A 181 26.00 -19.79 13.61
N VAL A 182 25.77 -18.93 14.59
CA VAL A 182 24.66 -17.98 14.65
C VAL A 182 25.20 -16.58 14.36
N PHE A 183 24.43 -15.80 13.60
CA PHE A 183 24.77 -14.42 13.25
C PHE A 183 23.65 -13.47 13.67
N ASP A 184 24.03 -12.31 14.22
CA ASP A 184 23.13 -11.16 14.38
C ASP A 184 22.79 -10.58 13.00
N LEU A 185 21.50 -10.48 12.71
CA LEU A 185 21.00 -9.97 11.44
C LEU A 185 20.11 -8.75 11.67
N ASP A 186 20.12 -7.82 10.72
CA ASP A 186 19.15 -6.74 10.73
C ASP A 186 17.73 -7.27 10.44
N ALA A 187 16.79 -6.97 11.33
CA ALA A 187 15.41 -7.43 11.24
C ALA A 187 14.69 -6.90 9.97
N SER A 188 14.99 -5.66 9.55
CA SER A 188 14.44 -5.10 8.30
C SER A 188 14.96 -5.83 7.08
N GLU A 189 16.24 -6.23 7.07
CA GLU A 189 16.81 -7.05 5.99
C GLU A 189 16.22 -8.45 5.93
N ILE A 190 15.98 -9.10 7.08
CA ILE A 190 15.27 -10.38 7.13
C ILE A 190 13.88 -10.22 6.53
N ALA A 191 13.12 -9.22 6.99
CA ALA A 191 11.76 -8.97 6.52
C ALA A 191 11.73 -8.72 5.00
N GLN A 192 12.65 -7.91 4.47
CA GLN A 192 12.81 -7.69 3.03
C GLN A 192 13.09 -9.00 2.28
N HIS A 193 14.13 -9.74 2.68
CA HIS A 193 14.54 -10.95 1.96
C HIS A 193 13.46 -12.03 2.00
N VAL A 194 12.75 -12.16 3.12
CA VAL A 194 11.63 -13.10 3.26
C VAL A 194 10.46 -12.66 2.38
N ALA A 195 10.08 -11.38 2.41
CA ALA A 195 9.00 -10.87 1.58
C ALA A 195 9.28 -11.08 0.08
N VAL A 196 10.50 -10.79 -0.37
CA VAL A 196 10.92 -11.03 -1.76
C VAL A 196 10.92 -12.52 -2.09
N SER A 197 11.50 -13.36 -1.23
CA SER A 197 11.63 -14.80 -1.48
C SER A 197 10.29 -15.52 -1.55
N LEU A 198 9.30 -15.04 -0.79
CA LEU A 198 7.93 -15.57 -0.78
C LEU A 198 7.02 -14.91 -1.81
N LYS A 199 7.51 -13.89 -2.54
CA LYS A 199 6.67 -12.99 -3.36
C LYS A 199 5.44 -12.51 -2.58
N ALA A 200 5.69 -12.05 -1.35
CA ALA A 200 4.64 -11.64 -0.43
C ALA A 200 3.75 -10.56 -1.06
N ASP A 201 2.46 -10.61 -0.77
CA ASP A 201 1.51 -9.59 -1.23
C ASP A 201 1.78 -8.25 -0.53
N LYS A 202 2.21 -8.29 0.74
CA LYS A 202 2.59 -7.12 1.54
C LYS A 202 3.84 -7.35 2.40
N LEU A 203 4.68 -6.32 2.48
CA LEU A 203 5.66 -6.13 3.56
C LEU A 203 5.19 -4.96 4.44
N ILE A 204 5.00 -5.18 5.73
CA ILE A 204 4.57 -4.15 6.68
C ILE A 204 5.70 -3.93 7.68
N LEU A 205 6.16 -2.70 7.81
CA LEU A 205 7.23 -2.31 8.72
C LEU A 205 6.63 -1.41 9.81
N LEU A 206 6.51 -1.94 11.03
CA LEU A 206 5.99 -1.21 12.19
C LEU A 206 7.15 -0.60 12.97
N GLY A 207 7.44 0.66 12.66
CA GLY A 207 8.50 1.47 13.28
C GLY A 207 7.96 2.57 14.19
N GLU A 208 8.84 3.44 14.66
CA GLU A 208 8.49 4.59 15.48
C GLU A 208 7.81 5.70 14.66
N SER A 209 8.25 5.89 13.40
CA SER A 209 7.79 6.97 12.53
C SER A 209 6.31 6.81 12.11
N ALA A 210 5.54 7.90 12.18
CA ALA A 210 4.12 8.00 11.75
C ALA A 210 3.92 8.02 10.23
N GLY A 211 4.80 7.37 9.48
CA GLY A 211 4.90 7.47 8.02
C GLY A 211 5.79 8.61 7.56
N LEU A 212 5.76 8.90 6.26
CA LEU A 212 6.63 9.89 5.62
C LEU A 212 5.87 11.18 5.36
N HIS A 213 6.44 12.31 5.75
CA HIS A 213 5.81 13.62 5.58
C HIS A 213 6.55 14.42 4.52
N ASP A 214 5.85 15.28 3.79
CA ASP A 214 6.46 16.25 2.89
C ASP A 214 6.95 17.50 3.65
N ASP A 215 7.57 18.44 2.93
CA ASP A 215 8.10 19.68 3.52
C ASP A 215 7.00 20.58 4.14
N SER A 216 5.73 20.33 3.80
CA SER A 216 4.56 21.02 4.39
C SER A 216 3.99 20.32 5.63
N GLY A 217 4.59 19.20 6.04
CA GLY A 217 4.14 18.38 7.15
C GLY A 217 2.92 17.51 6.83
N GLN A 218 2.54 17.38 5.54
CA GLN A 218 1.46 16.49 5.13
C GLN A 218 1.97 15.07 4.94
N LEU A 219 1.20 14.08 5.39
CA LEU A 219 1.53 12.67 5.24
C LEU A 219 1.47 12.25 3.76
N GLN A 220 2.58 11.76 3.26
CA GLN A 220 2.70 11.17 1.93
C GLN A 220 2.14 9.74 1.98
N ARG A 221 0.86 9.61 1.63
CA ARG A 221 0.13 8.33 1.64
C ARG A 221 0.75 7.28 0.72
N GLN A 222 1.38 7.72 -0.36
CA GLN A 222 1.98 6.83 -1.33
C GLN A 222 3.24 7.43 -1.92
N LEU A 223 4.24 6.57 -2.14
CA LEU A 223 5.43 6.87 -2.92
C LEU A 223 5.81 5.71 -3.83
N THR A 224 6.46 6.03 -4.92
CA THR A 224 7.29 5.08 -5.67
C THR A 224 8.62 4.86 -4.93
N PRO A 225 9.32 3.74 -5.19
CA PRO A 225 10.65 3.52 -4.59
C PRO A 225 11.65 4.64 -4.90
N ASP A 226 11.59 5.24 -6.10
CA ASP A 226 12.48 6.34 -6.46
C ASP A 226 12.18 7.62 -5.65
N GLU A 227 10.90 7.95 -5.42
CA GLU A 227 10.51 9.08 -4.57
C GLU A 227 10.90 8.84 -3.10
N ALA A 228 10.72 7.61 -2.60
CA ALA A 228 11.10 7.23 -1.25
C ALA A 228 12.63 7.18 -1.04
N ASP A 229 13.42 6.87 -2.07
CA ASP A 229 14.88 6.88 -2.00
C ASP A 229 15.44 8.29 -1.73
N ILE A 230 14.81 9.34 -2.26
CA ILE A 230 15.18 10.73 -1.96
C ILE A 230 15.04 11.02 -0.45
N LEU A 231 14.00 10.49 0.18
CA LEU A 231 13.79 10.64 1.63
C LEU A 231 14.78 9.78 2.43
N ARG A 232 15.14 8.60 1.91
CA ARG A 232 16.14 7.72 2.52
C ARG A 232 17.52 8.36 2.55
N GLU A 233 17.91 9.07 1.50
CA GLU A 233 19.18 9.81 1.42
C GLU A 233 19.26 10.97 2.42
N ARG A 234 18.12 11.54 2.81
CA ARG A 234 18.03 12.56 3.85
C ARG A 234 18.00 11.99 5.27
N ALA A 235 17.62 10.72 5.42
CA ALA A 235 17.59 10.06 6.73
C ALA A 235 19.01 9.74 7.22
N SER A 236 19.23 9.86 8.53
CA SER A 236 20.52 9.52 9.13
C SER A 236 20.93 8.09 8.78
N PRO A 237 22.16 7.85 8.29
CA PRO A 237 22.65 6.51 7.98
C PRO A 237 22.49 5.55 9.16
N GLY A 238 22.00 4.34 8.89
CA GLY A 238 21.79 3.32 9.92
C GLY A 238 20.61 3.58 10.88
N SER A 239 19.87 4.70 10.76
CA SER A 239 18.65 4.94 11.53
C SER A 239 17.53 3.95 11.18
N GLU A 240 16.56 3.78 12.07
CA GLU A 240 15.38 2.94 11.81
C GLU A 240 14.71 3.32 10.49
N LEU A 241 14.44 4.61 10.28
CA LEU A 241 13.82 5.13 9.07
C LEU A 241 14.61 4.77 7.80
N SER A 242 15.94 4.92 7.84
CA SER A 242 16.80 4.57 6.69
C SER A 242 16.74 3.07 6.38
N ARG A 243 16.76 2.21 7.40
CA ARG A 243 16.65 0.74 7.24
C ARG A 243 15.27 0.33 6.72
N HIS A 244 14.20 0.93 7.23
CA HIS A 244 12.83 0.68 6.78
C HIS A 244 12.62 1.10 5.33
N LEU A 245 13.11 2.29 4.94
CA LEU A 245 13.04 2.73 3.55
C LEU A 245 13.86 1.84 2.62
N SER A 246 15.06 1.42 3.04
CA SER A 246 15.86 0.45 2.29
C SER A 246 15.11 -0.86 2.07
N ALA A 247 14.53 -1.42 3.13
CA ALA A 247 13.75 -2.66 3.08
C ALA A 247 12.49 -2.53 2.21
N ALA A 248 11.73 -1.44 2.38
CA ALA A 248 10.51 -1.16 1.62
C ALA A 248 10.78 -0.98 0.13
N CYS A 249 11.71 -0.09 -0.22
CA CYS A 249 12.12 0.16 -1.61
C CYS A 249 12.70 -1.11 -2.25
N GLY A 250 13.58 -1.81 -1.53
CA GLY A 250 14.18 -3.06 -1.97
C GLY A 250 13.13 -4.13 -2.25
N ALA A 251 12.18 -4.35 -1.33
CA ALA A 251 11.10 -5.31 -1.51
C ALA A 251 10.18 -4.95 -2.68
N ALA A 252 9.75 -3.68 -2.77
CA ALA A 252 8.90 -3.19 -3.85
C ALA A 252 9.55 -3.38 -5.23
N ARG A 253 10.84 -3.02 -5.38
CA ARG A 253 11.62 -3.21 -6.63
C ARG A 253 11.72 -4.69 -7.04
N HIS A 254 11.68 -5.62 -6.09
CA HIS A 254 11.83 -7.05 -6.33
C HIS A 254 10.51 -7.83 -6.28
N GLY A 255 9.39 -7.15 -6.57
CA GLY A 255 8.11 -7.80 -6.87
C GLY A 255 7.19 -8.03 -5.68
N VAL A 256 7.51 -7.50 -4.49
CA VAL A 256 6.52 -7.40 -3.41
C VAL A 256 5.49 -6.35 -3.80
N GLY A 257 4.20 -6.73 -3.78
CA GLY A 257 3.14 -5.91 -4.36
C GLY A 257 3.04 -4.52 -3.73
N ARG A 258 3.04 -4.47 -2.40
CA ARG A 258 2.97 -3.23 -1.61
C ARG A 258 3.84 -3.35 -0.38
N THR A 259 4.52 -2.27 -0.03
CA THR A 259 5.20 -2.15 1.26
C THR A 259 4.60 -1.00 2.05
N HIS A 260 4.49 -1.15 3.36
CA HIS A 260 3.78 -0.20 4.22
C HIS A 260 4.68 0.21 5.38
N LEU A 261 4.83 1.51 5.60
CA LEU A 261 5.48 2.10 6.76
C LEU A 261 4.40 2.57 7.73
N LEU A 262 4.33 1.92 8.88
CA LEU A 262 3.33 2.16 9.92
C LEU A 262 4.01 2.49 11.24
N SER A 263 3.35 3.28 12.10
CA SER A 263 3.82 3.51 13.45
C SER A 263 3.18 2.55 14.43
N TRP A 264 3.98 1.86 15.25
CA TRP A 264 3.46 1.09 16.38
C TRP A 264 2.88 1.97 17.49
N ARG A 265 3.12 3.30 17.46
CA ARG A 265 2.57 4.26 18.42
C ARG A 265 1.08 4.54 18.19
N ASP A 266 0.61 4.38 16.96
CA ASP A 266 -0.80 4.52 16.62
C ASP A 266 -1.55 3.22 16.90
N HIS A 267 -2.69 3.33 17.60
CA HIS A 267 -3.52 2.20 18.03
C HIS A 267 -4.16 1.46 16.90
N ASP A 268 -4.56 2.20 15.89
CA ASP A 268 -5.33 1.66 14.79
C ASP A 268 -4.42 1.37 13.60
N ALA A 269 -3.09 1.43 13.76
CA ALA A 269 -2.16 1.45 12.64
C ALA A 269 -2.30 0.21 11.73
N LEU A 270 -2.19 -1.00 12.30
CA LEU A 270 -2.18 -2.22 11.51
C LEU A 270 -3.55 -2.50 10.90
N LEU A 271 -4.62 -2.48 11.70
CA LEU A 271 -5.97 -2.79 11.23
C LEU A 271 -6.54 -1.67 10.36
N GLY A 272 -6.25 -0.42 10.70
CA GLY A 272 -6.61 0.76 9.93
C GLY A 272 -5.97 0.75 8.54
N GLU A 273 -4.69 0.42 8.43
CA GLU A 273 -4.03 0.29 7.12
C GLU A 273 -4.64 -0.84 6.27
N LEU A 274 -4.99 -1.98 6.89
CA LEU A 274 -5.44 -3.16 6.15
C LEU A 274 -6.92 -3.12 5.77
N PHE A 275 -7.78 -2.57 6.62
CA PHE A 275 -9.23 -2.69 6.50
C PHE A 275 -9.95 -1.35 6.29
N THR A 276 -9.19 -0.30 5.99
CA THR A 276 -9.74 0.99 5.55
C THR A 276 -9.21 1.37 4.17
N ARG A 277 -9.88 2.34 3.57
CA ARG A 277 -9.62 2.76 2.19
C ARG A 277 -8.44 3.72 2.06
N ASP A 278 -8.30 4.60 3.04
CA ASP A 278 -7.29 5.66 3.01
C ASP A 278 -6.01 5.24 3.73
N GLY A 279 -6.08 4.18 4.55
CA GLY A 279 -4.98 3.75 5.39
C GLY A 279 -4.58 4.80 6.41
N VAL A 280 -3.53 4.51 7.16
CA VAL A 280 -3.00 5.38 8.22
C VAL A 280 -1.54 5.76 7.98
N GLY A 281 -0.76 4.96 7.25
CA GLY A 281 0.66 5.21 7.02
C GLY A 281 1.02 5.59 5.59
N THR A 282 2.25 5.25 5.22
CA THR A 282 2.82 5.48 3.88
C THR A 282 3.00 4.14 3.17
N MET A 283 2.44 4.04 1.96
CA MET A 283 2.63 2.88 1.10
C MET A 283 3.72 3.15 0.05
N ILE A 284 4.69 2.25 -0.08
CA ILE A 284 5.69 2.25 -1.15
C ILE A 284 5.40 1.09 -2.11
N THR A 285 5.21 1.39 -3.39
CA THR A 285 4.89 0.38 -4.43
C THR A 285 5.40 0.82 -5.81
N GLN A 286 5.80 -0.16 -6.64
CA GLN A 286 6.22 0.08 -8.03
C GLN A 286 5.06 0.54 -8.91
N ASN A 287 3.84 0.09 -8.63
CA ASN A 287 2.67 0.44 -9.41
C ASN A 287 1.98 1.63 -8.75
N ARG A 288 1.82 2.73 -9.49
CA ARG A 288 0.95 3.83 -9.03
C ARG A 288 -0.44 3.26 -8.74
N TYR A 289 -0.97 3.58 -7.56
CA TYR A 289 -2.17 2.97 -6.98
C TYR A 289 -3.45 3.36 -7.73
N GLU A 290 -3.36 4.46 -8.48
CA GLU A 290 -4.35 4.92 -9.42
C GLU A 290 -3.86 4.56 -10.83
N LEU A 291 -4.53 3.61 -11.46
CA LEU A 291 -4.22 3.19 -12.81
C LEU A 291 -5.20 3.86 -13.79
N LEU A 292 -4.67 4.74 -14.65
CA LEU A 292 -5.42 5.24 -15.79
C LEU A 292 -5.42 4.18 -16.89
N ARG A 293 -6.59 3.58 -17.16
CA ARG A 293 -6.74 2.54 -18.19
C ARG A 293 -8.03 2.70 -18.98
N GLN A 294 -8.14 1.95 -20.09
CA GLN A 294 -9.41 1.76 -20.77
C GLN A 294 -10.38 1.01 -19.86
N ALA A 295 -11.65 1.40 -19.91
CA ALA A 295 -12.71 0.69 -19.19
C ALA A 295 -13.00 -0.67 -19.85
N VAL A 296 -13.40 -1.64 -19.04
CA VAL A 296 -13.85 -2.97 -19.45
C VAL A 296 -15.27 -3.21 -18.92
N LEU A 297 -15.93 -4.28 -19.37
CA LEU A 297 -17.32 -4.58 -18.98
C LEU A 297 -17.50 -4.70 -17.45
N ASP A 298 -16.50 -5.21 -16.74
CA ASP A 298 -16.52 -5.33 -15.27
C ASP A 298 -16.60 -3.95 -14.57
N ASP A 299 -16.19 -2.87 -15.22
CA ASP A 299 -16.23 -1.50 -14.66
C ASP A 299 -17.62 -0.88 -14.69
N VAL A 300 -18.58 -1.43 -15.46
CA VAL A 300 -19.91 -0.83 -15.66
C VAL A 300 -20.62 -0.61 -14.33
N GLY A 301 -20.50 -1.55 -13.39
CA GLY A 301 -21.06 -1.40 -12.05
C GLY A 301 -20.46 -0.22 -11.28
N GLY A 302 -19.14 -0.07 -11.32
CA GLY A 302 -18.41 1.03 -10.68
C GLY A 302 -18.70 2.38 -11.32
N LEU A 303 -18.76 2.43 -12.65
CA LEU A 303 -19.15 3.63 -13.41
C LEU A 303 -20.56 4.09 -13.05
N LEU A 304 -21.54 3.17 -12.99
CA LEU A 304 -22.91 3.51 -12.57
C LEU A 304 -22.92 4.11 -11.15
N ALA A 305 -22.17 3.53 -10.22
CA ALA A 305 -22.06 4.04 -8.85
C ALA A 305 -21.43 5.45 -8.80
N LEU A 306 -20.40 5.69 -9.60
CA LEU A 306 -19.72 6.99 -9.73
C LEU A 306 -20.62 8.07 -10.32
N LEU A 307 -21.40 7.73 -11.34
CA LEU A 307 -22.16 8.69 -12.15
C LEU A 307 -23.52 9.05 -11.54
N LYS A 308 -24.20 8.11 -10.88
CA LYS A 308 -25.57 8.28 -10.37
C LYS A 308 -25.77 9.54 -9.51
N PRO A 309 -24.86 9.94 -8.59
CA PRO A 309 -25.02 11.19 -7.83
C PRO A 309 -24.93 12.46 -8.70
N LEU A 310 -24.14 12.42 -9.78
CA LEU A 310 -23.97 13.54 -10.71
C LEU A 310 -25.14 13.67 -11.67
N GLU A 311 -25.76 12.55 -12.04
CA GLU A 311 -26.99 12.51 -12.81
C GLU A 311 -28.17 13.04 -11.98
N ALA A 312 -28.29 12.62 -10.72
CA ALA A 312 -29.34 13.08 -9.81
C ALA A 312 -29.26 14.59 -9.51
N SER A 313 -28.06 15.17 -9.50
CA SER A 313 -27.86 16.63 -9.35
C SER A 313 -28.04 17.40 -10.66
N GLY A 314 -28.33 16.73 -11.78
CA GLY A 314 -28.49 17.36 -13.10
C GLY A 314 -27.17 17.75 -13.77
N MET A 315 -26.01 17.49 -13.13
CA MET A 315 -24.70 17.81 -13.68
C MET A 315 -24.35 16.96 -14.90
N LEU A 316 -24.74 15.67 -14.88
CA LEU A 316 -24.58 14.75 -16.00
C LEU A 316 -25.93 14.35 -16.61
N VAL A 317 -25.89 13.86 -17.84
CA VAL A 317 -27.01 13.19 -18.51
C VAL A 317 -27.06 11.74 -18.03
N ALA A 318 -28.27 11.26 -17.68
CA ALA A 318 -28.50 9.90 -17.24
C ALA A 318 -28.09 8.87 -18.30
N ARG A 319 -27.45 7.78 -17.86
CA ARG A 319 -27.06 6.66 -18.72
C ARG A 319 -27.60 5.35 -18.17
N THR A 320 -28.09 4.51 -19.07
CA THR A 320 -28.50 3.16 -18.69
C THR A 320 -27.29 2.23 -18.70
N ARG A 321 -27.44 1.07 -18.03
CA ARG A 321 -26.42 0.02 -18.01
C ARG A 321 -26.08 -0.44 -19.44
N GLU A 322 -27.10 -0.68 -20.25
CA GLU A 322 -26.97 -1.22 -21.61
C GLU A 322 -26.18 -0.25 -22.50
N ARG A 323 -26.41 1.06 -22.32
CA ARG A 323 -25.65 2.09 -23.03
C ARG A 323 -24.18 2.05 -22.64
N LEU A 324 -23.87 1.97 -21.34
CA LEU A 324 -22.48 1.91 -20.88
C LEU A 324 -21.78 0.64 -21.37
N GLU A 325 -22.47 -0.51 -21.37
CA GLU A 325 -21.93 -1.77 -21.89
C GLU A 325 -21.62 -1.68 -23.39
N HIS A 326 -22.47 -1.00 -24.17
CA HIS A 326 -22.24 -0.79 -25.61
C HIS A 326 -21.12 0.22 -25.91
N GLU A 327 -21.02 1.30 -25.12
CA GLU A 327 -20.07 2.39 -25.33
C GLU A 327 -18.76 2.19 -24.53
N ILE A 328 -18.56 1.05 -23.85
CA ILE A 328 -17.50 0.88 -22.84
C ILE A 328 -16.09 1.17 -23.37
N GLU A 329 -15.83 0.88 -24.64
CA GLU A 329 -14.53 1.11 -25.27
C GLU A 329 -14.16 2.59 -25.42
N ASP A 330 -15.14 3.49 -25.43
CA ASP A 330 -14.91 4.93 -25.45
C ASP A 330 -14.47 5.45 -24.07
N TYR A 331 -14.69 4.69 -23.01
CA TYR A 331 -14.42 5.10 -21.64
C TYR A 331 -12.96 4.83 -21.22
N VAL A 332 -12.44 5.77 -20.45
CA VAL A 332 -11.28 5.59 -19.58
C VAL A 332 -11.71 5.71 -18.13
N VAL A 333 -11.04 4.94 -17.28
CA VAL A 333 -11.21 4.98 -15.84
C VAL A 333 -9.89 5.21 -15.16
N ILE A 334 -9.94 5.94 -14.05
CA ILE A 334 -8.91 5.87 -13.01
C ILE A 334 -9.38 4.80 -12.03
N ASP A 335 -8.73 3.65 -12.08
CA ASP A 335 -8.97 2.52 -11.18
C ASP A 335 -8.13 2.67 -9.91
N ARG A 336 -8.75 2.50 -8.76
CA ARG A 336 -8.09 2.39 -7.46
C ARG A 336 -8.67 1.20 -6.71
N ASP A 337 -7.87 0.14 -6.58
CA ASP A 337 -8.26 -1.14 -5.95
C ASP A 337 -9.58 -1.71 -6.48
N GLY A 338 -9.77 -1.68 -7.81
CA GLY A 338 -10.97 -2.20 -8.46
C GLY A 338 -12.21 -1.30 -8.35
N MET A 339 -12.08 -0.10 -7.78
CA MET A 339 -13.10 0.93 -7.86
C MET A 339 -12.71 2.02 -8.85
N ALA A 340 -13.61 2.32 -9.79
CA ALA A 340 -13.51 3.48 -10.66
C ALA A 340 -13.71 4.76 -9.82
N ILE A 341 -12.64 5.50 -9.56
CA ILE A 341 -12.67 6.77 -8.80
C ILE A 341 -12.75 8.00 -9.72
N GLY A 342 -12.56 7.81 -11.02
CA GLY A 342 -12.80 8.82 -12.04
C GLY A 342 -13.01 8.18 -13.42
N CYS A 343 -13.71 8.87 -14.30
CA CYS A 343 -13.93 8.43 -15.66
C CYS A 343 -14.05 9.59 -16.64
N ALA A 344 -13.82 9.31 -17.92
CA ALA A 344 -14.15 10.17 -19.05
C ALA A 344 -14.39 9.30 -20.29
N ALA A 345 -15.14 9.81 -21.26
CA ALA A 345 -15.42 9.13 -22.52
C ALA A 345 -15.02 10.00 -23.71
N LEU A 346 -14.56 9.37 -24.79
CA LEU A 346 -14.28 10.01 -26.07
C LEU A 346 -15.19 9.44 -27.16
N HIS A 347 -16.22 10.18 -27.55
CA HIS A 347 -17.06 9.81 -28.70
C HIS A 347 -16.52 10.49 -29.97
N GLY A 348 -16.37 9.73 -31.06
CA GLY A 348 -15.76 10.21 -32.29
C GLY A 348 -16.76 10.68 -33.34
N TYR A 349 -16.45 11.78 -34.04
CA TYR A 349 -17.19 12.30 -35.18
C TYR A 349 -16.21 12.45 -36.35
N ALA A 350 -15.96 11.35 -37.05
CA ALA A 350 -14.87 11.23 -38.03
C ALA A 350 -15.00 12.22 -39.20
N GLU A 351 -16.21 12.42 -39.73
CA GLU A 351 -16.46 13.34 -40.84
C GLU A 351 -16.11 14.80 -40.49
N ALA A 352 -16.41 15.21 -39.25
CA ALA A 352 -16.08 16.54 -38.75
C ALA A 352 -14.63 16.65 -38.24
N LYS A 353 -13.89 15.54 -38.15
CA LYS A 353 -12.59 15.44 -37.46
C LYS A 353 -12.63 15.96 -36.01
N MET A 354 -13.76 15.73 -35.33
CA MET A 354 -13.99 16.17 -33.96
C MET A 354 -14.18 15.00 -33.01
N GLY A 355 -13.74 15.16 -31.76
CA GLY A 355 -14.08 14.27 -30.65
C GLY A 355 -14.93 14.99 -29.60
N GLU A 356 -15.88 14.27 -29.01
CA GLU A 356 -16.61 14.73 -27.82
C GLU A 356 -15.92 14.22 -26.57
N LEU A 357 -15.49 15.12 -25.69
CA LEU A 357 -15.18 14.78 -24.32
C LEU A 357 -16.49 14.69 -23.53
N ALA A 358 -16.92 13.47 -23.27
CA ALA A 358 -18.13 13.19 -22.52
C ALA A 358 -17.81 12.61 -21.14
N CYS A 359 -18.78 12.68 -20.22
CA CYS A 359 -18.78 11.91 -18.98
C CYS A 359 -17.53 12.10 -18.08
N LEU A 360 -16.91 13.29 -18.12
CA LEU A 360 -15.80 13.60 -17.21
C LEU A 360 -16.33 13.70 -15.78
N ALA A 361 -15.95 12.75 -14.94
CA ALA A 361 -16.36 12.67 -13.55
C ALA A 361 -15.21 12.21 -12.67
N VAL A 362 -15.12 12.82 -11.48
CA VAL A 362 -14.25 12.35 -10.40
C VAL A 362 -15.10 12.23 -9.14
N HIS A 363 -14.97 11.09 -8.48
CA HIS A 363 -15.67 10.77 -7.24
C HIS A 363 -15.43 11.87 -6.19
N THR A 364 -16.46 12.23 -5.42
CA THR A 364 -16.45 13.41 -4.52
C THR A 364 -15.23 13.45 -3.60
N ASP A 365 -14.91 12.31 -3.03
CA ASP A 365 -13.84 12.16 -2.04
C ASP A 365 -12.44 12.26 -2.66
N TYR A 366 -12.35 12.15 -4.00
CA TYR A 366 -11.12 12.14 -4.78
C TYR A 366 -10.96 13.37 -5.69
N ARG A 367 -11.80 14.40 -5.54
CA ARG A 367 -11.73 15.61 -6.39
C ARG A 367 -10.51 16.49 -6.14
N ARG A 368 -9.86 16.36 -4.98
CA ARG A 368 -8.61 17.09 -4.69
C ARG A 368 -7.45 16.43 -5.43
N GLY A 369 -6.68 17.21 -6.19
CA GLY A 369 -5.53 16.73 -6.99
C GLY A 369 -5.79 16.79 -8.49
N THR A 370 -4.98 16.06 -9.27
CA THR A 370 -4.87 16.27 -10.73
C THR A 370 -5.63 15.26 -11.61
N ARG A 371 -6.54 14.49 -11.01
CA ARG A 371 -7.25 13.38 -11.68
C ARG A 371 -8.11 13.84 -12.84
N GLY A 372 -8.77 15.00 -12.69
CA GLY A 372 -9.54 15.62 -13.77
C GLY A 372 -8.66 16.02 -14.96
N GLU A 373 -7.49 16.63 -14.71
CA GLU A 373 -6.52 16.93 -15.78
C GLU A 373 -5.97 15.66 -16.41
N THR A 374 -5.69 14.63 -15.61
CA THR A 374 -5.16 13.35 -16.08
C THR A 374 -6.13 12.68 -17.07
N LEU A 375 -7.43 12.66 -16.73
CA LEU A 375 -8.48 12.16 -17.63
C LEU A 375 -8.58 12.99 -18.91
N LEU A 376 -8.57 14.32 -18.81
CA LEU A 376 -8.61 15.20 -19.98
C LEU A 376 -7.40 14.97 -20.91
N ALA A 377 -6.20 14.92 -20.35
CA ALA A 377 -4.97 14.71 -21.11
C ALA A 377 -4.98 13.37 -21.87
N GLU A 378 -5.49 12.30 -21.25
CA GLU A 378 -5.64 11.01 -21.92
C GLU A 378 -6.67 11.05 -23.04
N ILE A 379 -7.79 11.73 -22.85
CA ILE A 379 -8.81 11.92 -23.89
C ILE A 379 -8.22 12.70 -25.08
N GLU A 380 -7.49 13.78 -24.84
CA GLU A 380 -6.80 14.52 -25.89
C GLU A 380 -5.79 13.65 -26.65
N ARG A 381 -5.00 12.85 -25.92
CA ARG A 381 -4.05 11.90 -26.53
C ARG A 381 -4.74 10.84 -27.37
N ARG A 382 -5.91 10.35 -26.94
CA ARG A 382 -6.75 9.43 -27.73
C ARG A 382 -7.32 10.10 -28.97
N ALA A 383 -7.82 11.32 -28.84
CA ALA A 383 -8.40 12.08 -29.95
C ALA A 383 -7.35 12.39 -31.03
N ARG A 384 -6.14 12.84 -30.65
CA ARG A 384 -5.02 13.04 -31.59
C ARG A 384 -4.64 11.74 -32.32
N ARG A 385 -4.60 10.60 -31.62
CA ARG A 385 -4.32 9.28 -32.24
C ARG A 385 -5.41 8.83 -33.21
N ARG A 386 -6.67 9.20 -32.98
CA ARG A 386 -7.79 8.96 -33.91
C ARG A 386 -7.84 9.99 -35.06
N GLY A 387 -6.90 10.94 -35.12
CA GLY A 387 -6.81 11.95 -36.20
C GLY A 387 -7.77 13.12 -36.05
N PHE A 388 -8.37 13.32 -34.87
CA PHE A 388 -9.22 14.48 -34.61
C PHE A 388 -8.37 15.73 -34.39
N THR A 389 -8.84 16.86 -34.91
CA THR A 389 -8.16 18.15 -34.82
C THR A 389 -8.80 19.07 -33.77
N GLN A 390 -9.99 18.72 -33.29
CA GLN A 390 -10.71 19.48 -32.28
C GLN A 390 -11.44 18.55 -31.30
N LEU A 391 -11.54 18.99 -30.05
CA LEU A 391 -12.46 18.45 -29.06
C LEU A 391 -13.59 19.44 -28.82
N PHE A 392 -14.77 18.90 -28.51
CA PHE A 392 -15.85 19.66 -27.92
C PHE A 392 -16.33 19.04 -26.60
N ALA A 393 -16.88 19.88 -25.73
CA ALA A 393 -17.50 19.47 -24.48
C ALA A 393 -18.80 20.24 -24.26
N LEU A 394 -19.76 19.59 -23.61
CA LEU A 394 -21.07 20.15 -23.27
C LEU A 394 -21.21 20.17 -21.74
N THR A 395 -21.38 21.34 -21.14
CA THR A 395 -21.52 21.45 -19.67
C THR A 395 -22.60 22.43 -19.24
N THR A 396 -23.29 22.11 -18.14
CA THR A 396 -24.26 23.00 -17.49
C THR A 396 -23.69 23.73 -16.27
N HIS A 397 -22.60 23.22 -15.65
CA HIS A 397 -22.07 23.77 -14.39
C HIS A 397 -20.57 24.09 -14.40
N THR A 398 -19.75 23.40 -15.20
CA THR A 398 -18.27 23.37 -15.06
C THR A 398 -17.53 24.18 -16.13
N THR A 399 -18.09 25.29 -16.59
CA THR A 399 -17.53 26.07 -17.72
C THR A 399 -16.12 26.59 -17.45
N HIS A 400 -15.87 27.20 -16.29
CA HIS A 400 -14.57 27.81 -15.98
C HIS A 400 -13.43 26.80 -15.96
N TRP A 401 -13.68 25.59 -15.43
CA TRP A 401 -12.68 24.52 -15.38
C TRP A 401 -12.17 24.14 -16.78
N PHE A 402 -13.07 24.07 -17.79
CA PHE A 402 -12.67 23.82 -19.17
C PHE A 402 -11.96 25.02 -19.80
N VAL A 403 -12.41 26.25 -19.54
CA VAL A 403 -11.80 27.46 -20.09
C VAL A 403 -10.35 27.62 -19.62
N GLU A 404 -10.10 27.40 -18.33
CA GLU A 404 -8.74 27.36 -17.77
C GLU A 404 -7.83 26.33 -18.43
N ARG A 405 -8.42 25.30 -19.06
CA ARG A 405 -7.72 24.19 -19.73
C ARG A 405 -7.76 24.31 -21.26
N GLY A 406 -7.99 25.53 -21.77
CA GLY A 406 -7.85 25.86 -23.19
C GLY A 406 -9.08 25.63 -24.05
N PHE A 407 -10.25 25.43 -23.45
CA PHE A 407 -11.51 25.45 -24.20
C PHE A 407 -12.03 26.89 -24.35
N SER A 408 -12.64 27.19 -25.49
CA SER A 408 -13.36 28.43 -25.76
C SER A 408 -14.86 28.19 -25.87
N LEU A 409 -15.67 29.19 -25.50
CA LEU A 409 -17.11 29.14 -25.69
C LEU A 409 -17.46 29.17 -27.17
N ALA A 410 -18.41 28.32 -27.55
CA ALA A 410 -18.97 28.25 -28.89
C ALA A 410 -20.49 28.16 -28.83
N THR A 411 -21.13 28.20 -29.99
CA THR A 411 -22.57 28.05 -30.13
C THR A 411 -22.92 26.64 -30.63
N PRO A 412 -24.17 26.16 -30.46
CA PRO A 412 -24.59 24.84 -30.94
C PRO A 412 -24.38 24.61 -32.44
N GLU A 413 -24.31 25.66 -33.24
CA GLU A 413 -24.04 25.59 -34.68
C GLU A 413 -22.62 25.08 -35.00
N ALA A 414 -21.70 25.15 -34.04
CA ALA A 414 -20.33 24.65 -34.19
C ALA A 414 -20.18 23.15 -33.85
N LEU A 415 -21.26 22.47 -33.46
CA LEU A 415 -21.27 21.03 -33.22
C LEU A 415 -21.35 20.26 -34.55
N PRO A 416 -20.80 19.03 -34.60
CA PRO A 416 -21.05 18.11 -35.71
C PRO A 416 -22.55 17.88 -35.93
N ASP A 417 -22.97 17.67 -37.19
CA ASP A 417 -24.37 17.55 -37.59
C ASP A 417 -25.15 16.54 -36.74
N LEU A 418 -24.63 15.31 -36.64
CA LEU A 418 -25.20 14.24 -35.81
C LEU A 418 -25.38 14.64 -34.34
N LYS A 419 -24.47 15.45 -33.79
CA LYS A 419 -24.57 15.91 -32.40
C LYS A 419 -25.52 17.09 -32.25
N ARG A 420 -25.57 17.97 -33.24
CA ARG A 420 -26.46 19.12 -33.28
C ARG A 420 -27.93 18.69 -33.34
N GLU A 421 -28.25 17.64 -34.08
CA GLU A 421 -29.59 17.03 -34.12
C GLU A 421 -30.03 16.46 -32.77
N THR A 422 -29.08 15.90 -32.02
CA THR A 422 -29.33 15.26 -30.71
C THR A 422 -29.07 16.20 -29.52
N TYR A 423 -28.78 17.49 -29.78
CA TYR A 423 -28.52 18.47 -28.75
C TYR A 423 -29.77 18.73 -27.90
N ASN A 424 -29.66 18.49 -26.59
CA ASN A 424 -30.78 18.65 -25.67
C ASN A 424 -31.04 20.13 -25.35
N GLN A 425 -32.00 20.71 -26.07
CA GLN A 425 -32.44 22.10 -25.91
C GLN A 425 -33.00 22.43 -24.52
N ALA A 426 -33.55 21.45 -23.80
CA ALA A 426 -34.06 21.66 -22.44
C ALA A 426 -32.94 21.83 -21.41
N ARG A 427 -31.76 21.22 -21.65
CA ARG A 427 -30.59 21.36 -20.76
C ARG A 427 -29.82 22.65 -20.97
N ARG A 428 -29.89 23.25 -22.17
CA ARG A 428 -29.16 24.48 -22.55
C ARG A 428 -27.68 24.45 -22.14
N SER A 429 -27.03 23.31 -22.35
CA SER A 429 -25.61 23.12 -22.02
C SER A 429 -24.75 24.11 -22.81
N LYS A 430 -23.77 24.75 -22.18
CA LYS A 430 -22.80 25.56 -22.91
C LYS A 430 -21.93 24.66 -23.78
N VAL A 431 -21.71 25.07 -25.02
CA VAL A 431 -20.82 24.40 -25.96
C VAL A 431 -19.42 24.98 -25.82
N LEU A 432 -18.44 24.10 -25.71
CA LEU A 432 -17.04 24.45 -25.54
C LEU A 432 -16.21 23.73 -26.60
N LEU A 433 -15.25 24.41 -27.21
CA LEU A 433 -14.34 23.87 -28.22
C LEU A 433 -12.89 24.02 -27.79
N LYS A 434 -12.06 23.04 -28.12
CA LYS A 434 -10.61 23.10 -27.94
C LYS A 434 -9.92 22.53 -29.16
N SER A 435 -8.98 23.28 -29.73
CA SER A 435 -8.09 22.75 -30.77
C SER A 435 -7.07 21.81 -30.13
N LEU A 436 -6.82 20.67 -30.80
CA LEU A 436 -5.91 19.61 -30.34
C LEU A 436 -4.49 19.81 -30.83
#